data_AF-A0A383BM36-F1
#
_entry.id   AF-A0A383BM36-F1
#
_cell.length_a   1.000
_cell.length_b   1.000
_cell.length_c   1.000
_cell.angle_alpha   90.00
_cell.angle_beta   90.00
_cell.angle_gamma   90.00
#
_symmetry.space_group_name_H-M   'P 1'
#
loop_
_entity.id
_entity.type
_entity.pdbx_description
1 polymer ?
#
loop_
_entity_poly.entity_id
_entity_poly.type
_entity_poly.pdbx_seq_one_letter_code
_entity_poly.pdbx_strand_id
1 'polypeptide(L)'
;QGGKNLWAKEFKKTSSDILNIPNIIVKEVTQFLSGDIVVDIAPLYDSHKKGGDETFSLLGQGINLLDSKEYGSSIAVFDSILIKNPDNRLALFSKGQALEGLGEYANAISKYEQLLPKDSHNVRTKQLLALPGSSEEYISSWSFSDELNMCIFAINNKKANIAAIYVIDLNTNEVLWKKPFSWGEGLRLRTVGKNLVVTGSAISADENATVYIYDLQSSNLLMSREFRKDHANQRMVLSVMNDRA
;
A
#
# COMPACT_ATOMS: atom_id res chain seq x y z
N GLN A 1 12.02 25.44 -5.27
CA GLN A 1 12.05 24.44 -4.19
C GLN A 1 11.54 23.15 -4.80
N GLY A 2 12.46 22.26 -5.17
CA GLY A 2 12.12 21.02 -5.88
C GLY A 2 11.66 19.97 -4.87
N GLY A 3 10.44 19.47 -5.03
CA GLY A 3 9.99 18.29 -4.29
C GLY A 3 10.99 17.15 -4.53
N LYS A 4 11.37 16.46 -3.46
CA LYS A 4 12.13 15.21 -3.55
C LYS A 4 11.24 14.17 -4.22
N ASN A 5 11.17 14.17 -5.55
CA ASN A 5 10.57 13.07 -6.29
C ASN A 5 11.38 11.82 -5.96
N LEU A 6 10.75 10.82 -5.34
CA LEU A 6 11.41 9.57 -4.95
C LEU A 6 11.98 8.80 -6.17
N TRP A 7 11.58 9.16 -7.39
CA TRP A 7 11.83 8.39 -8.62
C TRP A 7 12.48 9.18 -9.77
N ALA A 8 13.08 10.34 -9.51
CA ALA A 8 13.66 11.13 -10.60
C ALA A 8 14.98 10.51 -11.10
N LYS A 9 14.94 9.87 -12.27
CA LYS A 9 16.12 9.36 -13.00
C LYS A 9 16.05 9.77 -14.48
N GLU A 10 17.17 10.21 -15.03
CA GLU A 10 17.28 10.56 -16.45
C GLU A 10 17.48 9.29 -17.30
N PHE A 11 16.63 9.09 -18.31
CA PHE A 11 16.74 7.99 -19.27
C PHE A 11 17.29 8.52 -20.61
N LYS A 12 18.46 8.03 -21.06
CA LYS A 12 18.97 8.27 -22.42
C LYS A 12 18.25 7.34 -23.40
N LYS A 13 17.80 7.86 -24.56
CA LYS A 13 16.82 7.18 -25.44
C LYS A 13 17.36 6.81 -26.82
N THR A 14 16.99 5.61 -27.28
CA THR A 14 16.64 5.30 -28.68
C THR A 14 15.11 5.23 -28.83
N SER A 15 14.56 5.30 -30.06
CA SER A 15 13.10 5.35 -30.31
C SER A 15 12.31 4.16 -29.76
N SER A 16 12.92 2.97 -29.68
CA SER A 16 12.31 1.76 -29.08
C SER A 16 12.27 1.81 -27.56
N ASP A 17 13.23 2.50 -26.92
CA ASP A 17 13.28 2.62 -25.46
C ASP A 17 12.18 3.55 -24.95
N ILE A 18 11.79 4.55 -25.75
CA ILE A 18 10.76 5.54 -25.38
C ILE A 18 9.43 4.89 -25.02
N LEU A 19 8.99 3.91 -25.83
CA LEU A 19 7.72 3.21 -25.62
C LEU A 19 7.75 2.29 -24.40
N ASN A 20 8.94 1.84 -24.00
CA ASN A 20 9.13 0.96 -22.85
C ASN A 20 9.39 1.70 -21.54
N ILE A 21 9.69 3.01 -21.57
CA ILE A 21 9.95 3.79 -20.35
C ILE A 21 8.82 3.68 -19.33
N PRO A 22 7.52 3.77 -19.68
CA PRO A 22 6.46 3.57 -18.70
C PRO A 22 6.55 2.20 -18.00
N ASN A 23 6.82 1.13 -18.76
CA ASN A 23 7.02 -0.21 -18.20
C ASN A 23 8.27 -0.30 -17.32
N ILE A 24 9.35 0.39 -17.71
CA ILE A 24 10.60 0.46 -16.93
C ILE A 24 10.35 1.21 -15.61
N ILE A 25 9.68 2.36 -15.64
CA ILE A 25 9.36 3.13 -14.45
C ILE A 25 8.43 2.31 -13.56
N VAL A 26 7.40 1.66 -14.10
CA VAL A 26 6.55 0.77 -13.31
C VAL A 26 7.36 -0.36 -12.72
N LYS A 27 8.30 -0.95 -13.46
CA LYS A 27 9.19 -1.97 -12.94
C LYS A 27 10.09 -1.46 -11.82
N GLU A 28 10.68 -0.28 -11.97
CA GLU A 28 11.52 0.33 -10.93
C GLU A 28 10.67 0.71 -9.70
N VAL A 29 9.50 1.32 -9.89
CA VAL A 29 8.55 1.64 -8.80
C VAL A 29 8.07 0.37 -8.11
N THR A 30 7.69 -0.66 -8.88
CA THR A 30 7.27 -1.96 -8.38
C THR A 30 8.39 -2.65 -7.61
N GLN A 31 9.60 -2.71 -8.16
CA GLN A 31 10.78 -3.24 -7.50
C GLN A 31 11.18 -2.39 -6.29
N PHE A 32 10.81 -1.12 -6.26
CA PHE A 32 10.92 -0.22 -5.11
C PHE A 32 9.73 -0.36 -4.12
N LEU A 33 8.66 -1.08 -4.46
CA LEU A 33 7.50 -1.34 -3.61
C LEU A 33 7.31 -2.81 -3.17
N SER A 34 7.87 -3.82 -3.85
CA SER A 34 7.81 -5.28 -3.60
C SER A 34 8.85 -5.97 -2.68
N GLY A 35 10.09 -5.51 -2.65
CA GLY A 35 11.23 -5.96 -1.85
C GLY A 35 12.28 -6.62 -2.73
N ASP A 36 11.76 -7.15 -3.83
CA ASP A 36 12.32 -8.27 -4.55
C ASP A 36 12.39 -7.88 -6.03
N ILE A 37 13.29 -8.55 -6.75
CA ILE A 37 13.38 -8.40 -8.20
C ILE A 37 12.06 -8.91 -8.78
N VAL A 38 11.19 -8.00 -9.22
CA VAL A 38 9.94 -8.39 -9.88
C VAL A 38 10.27 -8.71 -11.33
N VAL A 39 10.34 -10.01 -11.61
CA VAL A 39 10.74 -10.55 -12.91
C VAL A 39 9.58 -10.49 -13.91
N ASP A 40 8.34 -10.60 -13.43
CA ASP A 40 7.16 -10.73 -14.26
C ASP A 40 6.10 -9.68 -13.90
N ILE A 41 6.28 -8.49 -14.46
CA ILE A 41 5.26 -7.43 -14.44
C ILE A 41 4.69 -7.42 -15.84
N ALA A 42 3.41 -7.75 -15.97
CA ALA A 42 2.78 -7.65 -17.27
C ALA A 42 2.88 -6.19 -17.78
N PRO A 43 2.90 -5.94 -19.09
CA PRO A 43 3.05 -4.60 -19.63
C PRO A 43 1.87 -3.67 -19.27
N LEU A 44 2.14 -2.36 -19.21
CA LEU A 44 1.10 -1.33 -19.02
C LEU A 44 0.19 -1.18 -20.24
N TYR A 45 0.74 -1.45 -21.42
CA TYR A 45 0.02 -1.48 -22.67
C TYR A 45 -0.34 -2.92 -23.01
N ASP A 46 -1.63 -3.18 -23.14
CA ASP A 46 -2.10 -4.42 -23.75
C ASP A 46 -2.24 -4.18 -25.25
N SER A 47 -1.30 -4.70 -26.05
CA SER A 47 -1.32 -4.62 -27.51
C SER A 47 -2.56 -5.27 -28.14
N HIS A 48 -3.34 -6.04 -27.37
CA HIS A 48 -4.51 -6.78 -27.83
C HIS A 48 -5.85 -6.17 -27.38
N LYS A 49 -5.85 -5.22 -26.43
CA LYS A 49 -7.06 -4.46 -26.08
C LYS A 49 -7.06 -3.13 -26.82
N LYS A 50 -7.85 -3.07 -27.90
CA LYS A 50 -8.40 -1.79 -28.40
C LYS A 50 -9.22 -1.18 -27.27
N GLY A 51 -8.60 -0.39 -26.40
CA GLY A 51 -9.33 0.64 -25.68
C GLY A 51 -10.08 1.45 -26.74
N GLY A 52 -11.38 1.64 -26.58
CA GLY A 52 -12.13 2.51 -27.49
C GLY A 52 -11.41 3.85 -27.62
N ASP A 53 -11.52 4.50 -28.78
CA ASP A 53 -10.84 5.78 -29.07
C ASP A 53 -10.95 6.81 -27.93
N GLU A 54 -12.06 6.76 -27.18
CA GLU A 54 -12.30 7.53 -25.96
C GLU A 54 -11.29 7.25 -24.83
N THR A 55 -11.03 6.00 -24.46
CA THR A 55 -10.09 5.66 -23.38
C THR A 55 -8.66 6.09 -23.72
N PHE A 56 -8.26 5.92 -24.98
CA PHE A 56 -6.94 6.36 -25.44
C PHE A 56 -6.82 7.89 -25.39
N SER A 57 -7.86 8.60 -25.84
CA SER A 57 -7.92 10.07 -25.76
C SER A 57 -7.87 10.57 -24.32
N LEU A 58 -8.66 9.98 -23.41
CA LEU A 58 -8.66 10.31 -21.99
C LEU A 58 -7.31 10.03 -21.33
N LEU A 59 -6.64 8.92 -21.68
CA LEU A 59 -5.29 8.64 -21.19
C LEU A 59 -4.31 9.75 -21.60
N GLY A 60 -4.34 10.15 -22.88
CA GLY A 60 -3.51 11.26 -23.38
C GLY A 60 -3.82 12.58 -22.66
N GLN A 61 -5.09 12.89 -22.43
CA GLN A 61 -5.51 14.08 -21.68
C GLN A 61 -4.99 14.06 -20.24
N GLY A 62 -5.18 12.93 -19.53
CA GLY A 62 -4.75 12.78 -18.14
C GLY A 62 -3.24 12.91 -17.98
N ILE A 63 -2.47 12.35 -18.93
CA ILE A 63 -1.00 12.47 -18.96
C ILE A 63 -0.56 13.93 -19.22
N ASN A 64 -1.19 14.62 -20.17
CA ASN A 64 -0.87 16.04 -20.42
C ASN A 64 -1.11 16.91 -19.18
N LEU A 65 -2.19 16.65 -18.44
CA LEU A 65 -2.47 17.34 -17.17
C LEU A 65 -1.44 16.98 -16.09
N LEU A 66 -1.02 15.72 -16.01
CA LEU A 66 0.03 15.26 -15.10
C LEU A 66 1.36 15.98 -15.37
N ASP A 67 1.78 16.04 -16.63
CA ASP A 67 3.01 16.72 -17.07
C ASP A 67 2.95 18.23 -16.81
N SER A 68 1.74 18.80 -16.91
CA SER A 68 1.45 20.20 -16.57
C SER A 68 1.35 20.45 -15.06
N LYS A 69 1.52 19.40 -14.23
CA LYS A 69 1.42 19.42 -12.76
C LYS A 69 0.02 19.78 -12.25
N GLU A 70 -1.00 19.65 -13.09
CA GLU A 70 -2.41 19.79 -12.73
C GLU A 70 -2.91 18.47 -12.14
N TYR A 71 -2.33 18.07 -11.01
CA TYR A 71 -2.48 16.73 -10.46
C TYR A 71 -3.94 16.37 -10.13
N GLY A 72 -4.70 17.29 -9.53
CA GLY A 72 -6.12 17.05 -9.21
C GLY A 72 -6.98 16.79 -10.46
N SER A 73 -6.79 17.60 -11.51
CA SER A 73 -7.48 17.44 -12.80
C SER A 73 -7.07 16.11 -13.47
N SER A 74 -5.77 15.78 -13.42
CA SER A 74 -5.24 14.52 -13.94
C SER A 74 -5.88 13.30 -13.25
N ILE A 75 -5.97 13.33 -11.91
CA ILE A 75 -6.62 12.28 -11.12
C ILE A 75 -8.09 12.10 -11.54
N ALA A 76 -8.84 13.18 -11.72
CA ALA A 76 -10.24 13.11 -12.14
C ALA A 76 -10.40 12.41 -13.50
N VAL A 77 -9.50 12.69 -14.44
CA VAL A 77 -9.49 12.01 -15.75
C VAL A 77 -9.17 10.52 -15.58
N PHE A 78 -8.15 10.16 -14.81
CA PHE A 78 -7.84 8.75 -14.57
C PHE A 78 -8.94 8.01 -13.82
N ASP A 79 -9.63 8.65 -12.88
CA ASP A 79 -10.79 8.07 -12.20
C ASP A 79 -11.92 7.77 -13.17
N SER A 80 -12.17 8.63 -14.15
CA SER A 80 -13.17 8.37 -15.19
C SER A 80 -12.85 7.09 -16.00
N ILE A 81 -11.56 6.85 -16.26
CA ILE A 81 -11.09 5.64 -16.96
C ILE A 81 -11.27 4.41 -16.05
N LEU A 82 -10.88 4.53 -14.77
CA LEU A 82 -10.92 3.44 -13.80
C LEU A 82 -12.36 3.04 -13.42
N ILE A 83 -13.33 3.94 -13.52
CA ILE A 83 -14.75 3.59 -13.38
C ILE A 83 -15.18 2.60 -14.47
N LYS A 84 -14.74 2.81 -15.73
CA LYS A 84 -15.08 1.95 -16.87
C LYS A 84 -14.22 0.69 -16.95
N ASN A 85 -12.95 0.81 -16.58
CA ASN A 85 -11.97 -0.27 -16.59
C ASN A 85 -11.11 -0.19 -15.32
N PRO A 86 -11.55 -0.80 -14.20
CA PRO A 86 -10.85 -0.74 -12.92
C PRO A 86 -9.41 -1.26 -12.97
N ASP A 87 -9.15 -2.21 -13.87
CA ASP A 87 -7.84 -2.83 -14.03
C ASP A 87 -6.99 -2.13 -15.11
N ASN A 88 -7.34 -0.91 -15.53
CA ASN A 88 -6.53 -0.16 -16.47
C ASN A 88 -5.21 0.24 -15.83
N ARG A 89 -4.17 -0.52 -16.16
CA ARG A 89 -2.86 -0.43 -15.52
C ARG A 89 -2.14 0.88 -15.76
N LEU A 90 -2.26 1.44 -16.97
CA LEU A 90 -1.68 2.74 -17.27
C LEU A 90 -2.38 3.85 -16.47
N ALA A 91 -3.72 3.81 -16.38
CA ALA A 91 -4.47 4.76 -15.57
C ALA A 91 -4.17 4.62 -14.07
N LEU A 92 -4.04 3.39 -13.55
CA LEU A 92 -3.61 3.14 -12.17
C LEU A 92 -2.22 3.72 -11.89
N PHE A 93 -1.26 3.46 -12.78
CA PHE A 93 0.10 3.97 -12.65
C PHE A 93 0.13 5.50 -12.70
N SER A 94 -0.45 6.11 -13.73
CA SER A 94 -0.43 7.56 -13.90
C SER A 94 -1.22 8.28 -12.82
N LYS A 95 -2.30 7.69 -12.29
CA LYS A 95 -2.99 8.20 -11.10
C LYS A 95 -2.08 8.15 -9.87
N GLY A 96 -1.31 7.07 -9.67
CA GLY A 96 -0.31 6.99 -8.62
C GLY A 96 0.69 8.16 -8.68
N GLN A 97 1.20 8.46 -9.87
CA GLN A 97 2.14 9.58 -10.07
C GLN A 97 1.50 10.94 -9.77
N ALA A 98 0.24 11.14 -10.15
CA ALA A 98 -0.48 12.36 -9.83
C ALA A 98 -0.68 12.53 -8.32
N LEU A 99 -1.01 11.44 -7.60
CA LEU A 99 -1.16 11.42 -6.14
C LEU A 99 0.17 11.75 -5.42
N GLU A 100 1.30 11.24 -5.91
CA GLU A 100 2.62 11.64 -5.40
C GLU A 100 2.90 13.13 -5.59
N GLY A 101 2.50 13.66 -6.75
CA GLY A 101 2.59 15.09 -7.06
C GLY A 101 1.81 15.96 -6.06
N LEU A 102 0.72 15.42 -5.49
CA LEU A 102 -0.05 16.05 -4.41
C LEU A 102 0.50 15.74 -3.00
N GLY A 103 1.49 14.85 -2.86
CA GLY A 103 1.99 14.39 -1.57
C GLY A 103 1.12 13.30 -0.90
N GLU A 104 0.10 12.79 -1.58
CA GLU A 104 -0.78 11.73 -1.09
C GLU A 104 -0.13 10.34 -1.27
N TYR A 105 0.99 10.12 -0.58
CA TYR A 105 1.83 8.93 -0.79
C TYR A 105 1.14 7.62 -0.42
N ALA A 106 0.31 7.58 0.62
CA ALA A 106 -0.47 6.40 0.98
C ALA A 106 -1.43 5.97 -0.15
N ASN A 107 -2.18 6.94 -0.71
CA ASN A 107 -3.07 6.71 -1.84
C ASN A 107 -2.28 6.28 -3.09
N ALA A 108 -1.13 6.91 -3.35
CA ALA A 108 -0.27 6.56 -4.47
C ALA A 108 0.25 5.12 -4.39
N ILE A 109 0.78 4.72 -3.23
CA ILE A 109 1.26 3.36 -2.97
C ILE A 109 0.14 2.35 -3.20
N SER A 110 -1.06 2.61 -2.69
CA SER A 110 -2.23 1.75 -2.92
C SER A 110 -2.57 1.56 -4.40
N LYS A 111 -2.33 2.56 -5.27
CA LYS A 111 -2.52 2.41 -6.73
C LYS A 111 -1.44 1.58 -7.38
N TYR A 112 -0.20 1.74 -6.97
CA TYR A 112 0.90 0.92 -7.50
C TYR A 112 0.84 -0.52 -7.02
N GLU A 113 0.39 -0.77 -5.79
CA GLU A 113 0.20 -2.13 -5.27
C GLU A 113 -0.76 -2.94 -6.14
N GLN A 114 -1.78 -2.31 -6.73
CA GLN A 114 -2.68 -2.97 -7.67
C GLN A 114 -2.00 -3.43 -8.97
N LEU A 115 -0.79 -2.93 -9.26
CA LEU A 115 0.03 -3.37 -10.39
C LEU A 115 0.92 -4.56 -10.03
N LEU A 116 1.08 -4.87 -8.74
CA LEU A 116 1.89 -5.98 -8.24
C LEU A 116 1.14 -7.31 -8.39
N PRO A 117 1.85 -8.41 -8.69
CA PRO A 117 1.32 -9.74 -8.43
C PRO A 117 0.90 -9.85 -6.97
N LYS A 118 -0.21 -10.54 -6.70
CA LYS A 118 -0.77 -10.69 -5.34
C LYS A 118 0.27 -11.16 -4.32
N ASP A 119 1.22 -11.98 -4.74
CA ASP A 119 2.24 -12.57 -3.89
C ASP A 119 3.47 -11.68 -3.65
N SER A 120 3.55 -10.50 -4.29
CA SER A 120 4.77 -9.68 -4.34
C SER A 120 4.67 -8.31 -3.64
N HIS A 121 3.69 -8.10 -2.76
CA HIS A 121 3.53 -6.86 -1.97
C HIS A 121 4.55 -6.85 -0.81
N ASN A 122 5.66 -6.07 -0.80
CA ASN A 122 6.60 -5.89 0.38
C ASN A 122 8.02 -5.21 0.18
N VAL A 123 8.23 -3.97 -0.32
CA VAL A 123 9.61 -3.34 -0.29
C VAL A 123 9.79 -2.45 0.91
N ARG A 124 9.07 -1.32 1.03
CA ARG A 124 9.68 -0.10 1.61
C ARG A 124 10.35 -0.37 2.96
N THR A 125 9.72 -1.23 3.76
CA THR A 125 10.21 -1.75 5.05
C THR A 125 11.47 -2.62 5.01
N LYS A 126 11.65 -3.57 4.06
CA LYS A 126 12.87 -4.40 3.95
C LYS A 126 14.11 -3.52 3.73
N GLN A 127 13.98 -2.48 2.91
CA GLN A 127 15.05 -1.51 2.65
C GLN A 127 15.20 -0.50 3.79
N LEU A 128 14.11 0.01 4.37
CA LEU A 128 14.16 1.02 5.44
C LEU A 128 14.70 0.46 6.76
N LEU A 129 14.32 -0.77 7.12
CA LEU A 129 14.70 -1.38 8.39
C LEU A 129 16.00 -2.17 8.31
N ALA A 130 16.66 -2.19 7.14
CA ALA A 130 17.90 -2.92 6.89
C ALA A 130 17.89 -4.30 7.55
N LEU A 131 16.75 -5.02 7.49
CA LEU A 131 16.61 -6.30 8.17
C LEU A 131 17.70 -7.22 7.62
N PRO A 132 18.76 -7.52 8.39
CA PRO A 132 19.76 -8.47 7.93
C PRO A 132 18.99 -9.76 7.73
N GLY A 133 19.15 -10.39 6.57
CA GLY A 133 18.36 -11.53 6.09
C GLY A 133 18.34 -12.72 7.05
N SER A 134 17.66 -12.58 8.18
CA SER A 134 17.33 -13.64 9.09
C SER A 134 16.06 -14.24 8.52
N SER A 135 16.12 -15.53 8.20
CA SER A 135 14.98 -16.32 7.71
C SER A 135 13.85 -16.45 8.74
N GLU A 136 14.02 -15.86 9.92
CA GLU A 136 13.16 -15.98 11.09
C GLU A 136 12.11 -14.85 11.20
N GLU A 137 12.37 -13.70 10.56
CA GLU A 137 11.47 -12.54 10.58
C GLU A 137 10.80 -12.31 9.22
N TYR A 138 9.48 -12.12 9.23
CA TYR A 138 8.70 -11.87 8.03
C TYR A 138 7.56 -10.91 8.31
N ILE A 139 7.10 -10.21 7.27
CA ILE A 139 6.00 -9.26 7.41
C ILE A 139 4.68 -10.00 7.22
N SER A 140 3.75 -9.84 8.16
CA SER A 140 2.53 -10.66 8.25
C SER A 140 1.24 -9.91 7.95
N SER A 141 1.26 -8.58 8.06
CA SER A 141 0.09 -7.72 7.82
C SER A 141 0.54 -6.32 7.47
N TRP A 142 -0.22 -5.66 6.60
CA TRP A 142 -0.01 -4.27 6.15
C TRP A 142 -1.33 -3.51 6.16
N SER A 143 -1.25 -2.20 6.36
CA SER A 143 -2.37 -1.27 6.28
C SER A 143 -1.85 0.15 6.06
N PHE A 144 -2.66 1.02 5.45
CA PHE A 144 -2.29 2.42 5.20
C PHE A 144 -3.32 3.35 5.81
N SER A 145 -2.87 4.47 6.38
CA SER A 145 -3.76 5.54 6.83
C SER A 145 -3.66 6.69 5.84
N ASP A 146 -4.58 6.73 4.88
CA ASP A 146 -4.60 7.75 3.81
C ASP A 146 -4.72 9.16 4.39
N GLU A 147 -5.56 9.34 5.43
CA GLU A 147 -5.79 10.61 6.12
C GLU A 147 -4.53 11.19 6.77
N LEU A 148 -3.65 10.30 7.26
CA LEU A 148 -2.44 10.68 7.99
C LEU A 148 -1.17 10.50 7.15
N ASN A 149 -1.31 9.99 5.93
CA ASN A 149 -0.20 9.60 5.07
C ASN A 149 0.80 8.67 5.77
N MET A 150 0.29 7.65 6.47
CA MET A 150 1.11 6.70 7.25
C MET A 150 1.02 5.28 6.68
N CYS A 151 2.11 4.53 6.85
CA CYS A 151 2.16 3.10 6.57
C CYS A 151 2.28 2.32 7.87
N ILE A 152 1.48 1.26 8.01
CA ILE A 152 1.45 0.39 9.18
C ILE A 152 1.72 -1.05 8.74
N PHE A 153 2.65 -1.72 9.40
CA PHE A 153 2.92 -3.14 9.13
C PHE A 153 3.36 -3.90 10.38
N ALA A 154 3.21 -5.21 10.36
CA ALA A 154 3.62 -6.10 11.45
C ALA A 154 4.74 -7.04 11.01
N ILE A 155 5.86 -7.03 11.74
CA ILE A 155 6.96 -7.99 11.59
C ILE A 155 6.79 -9.09 12.62
N ASN A 156 6.68 -10.33 12.17
CA ASN A 156 6.60 -11.51 13.00
C ASN A 156 7.96 -12.19 13.10
N ASN A 157 8.34 -12.61 14.30
CA ASN A 157 9.47 -13.49 14.55
C ASN A 157 8.97 -14.90 14.87
N LYS A 158 9.28 -15.88 14.02
CA LYS A 158 8.81 -17.26 14.16
C LYS A 158 9.31 -17.95 15.43
N LYS A 159 10.56 -17.68 15.82
CA LYS A 159 11.22 -18.34 16.95
C LYS A 159 10.71 -17.81 18.28
N ALA A 160 10.49 -16.50 18.36
CA ALA A 160 10.02 -15.84 19.57
C ALA A 160 8.49 -15.84 19.71
N ASN A 161 7.74 -16.14 18.64
CA ASN A 161 6.29 -15.99 18.57
C ASN A 161 5.83 -14.57 18.98
N ILE A 162 6.58 -13.56 18.55
CA ILE A 162 6.33 -12.15 18.82
C ILE A 162 6.11 -11.44 17.48
N ALA A 163 5.13 -10.54 17.45
CA ALA A 163 4.95 -9.58 16.36
C ALA A 163 5.27 -8.17 16.85
N ALA A 164 5.93 -7.35 16.04
CA ALA A 164 6.09 -5.93 16.29
C ALA A 164 5.36 -5.14 15.21
N ILE A 165 4.43 -4.28 15.61
CA ILE A 165 3.77 -3.34 14.72
C ILE A 165 4.63 -2.09 14.63
N TYR A 166 4.81 -1.60 13.42
CA TYR A 166 5.49 -0.36 13.09
C TYR A 166 4.52 0.58 12.38
N VAL A 167 4.60 1.87 12.72
CA VAL A 167 3.93 2.96 12.00
C VAL A 167 5.00 3.91 11.51
N ILE A 168 4.98 4.19 10.21
CA ILE A 168 5.94 5.04 9.53
C ILE A 168 5.20 6.22 8.90
N ASP A 169 5.73 7.42 9.10
CA ASP A 169 5.31 8.61 8.36
C ASP A 169 5.87 8.55 6.94
N LEU A 170 5.01 8.58 5.92
CA LEU A 170 5.46 8.50 4.52
C LEU A 170 6.08 9.81 4.02
N ASN A 171 5.83 10.93 4.69
CA ASN A 171 6.41 12.22 4.34
C ASN A 171 7.89 12.30 4.75
N THR A 172 8.20 11.90 5.99
CA THR A 172 9.56 11.98 6.56
C THR A 172 10.33 10.68 6.46
N ASN A 173 9.63 9.56 6.25
CA ASN A 173 10.18 8.21 6.25
C ASN A 173 10.71 7.77 7.64
N GLU A 174 10.20 8.37 8.71
CA GLU A 174 10.60 8.08 10.08
C GLU A 174 9.60 7.13 10.76
N VAL A 175 10.11 6.29 11.67
CA VAL A 175 9.27 5.40 12.48
C VAL A 175 8.65 6.23 13.62
N LEU A 176 7.34 6.43 13.56
CA LEU A 176 6.59 7.16 14.59
C LEU A 176 6.29 6.30 15.80
N TRP A 177 5.97 5.03 15.56
CA TRP A 177 5.54 4.11 16.61
C TRP A 177 6.03 2.71 16.32
N LYS A 178 6.49 2.03 17.38
CA LYS A 178 6.85 0.62 17.38
C LYS A 178 6.31 -0.02 18.63
N LYS A 179 5.50 -1.07 18.49
CA LYS A 179 4.95 -1.78 19.65
C LYS A 179 5.01 -3.31 19.47
N PRO A 180 5.62 -4.06 20.40
CA PRO A 180 5.62 -5.51 20.38
C PRO A 180 4.29 -6.07 20.92
N PHE A 181 3.91 -7.22 20.39
CA PHE A 181 2.77 -8.04 20.76
C PHE A 181 3.24 -9.49 20.90
N SER A 182 2.81 -10.17 21.95
CA SER A 182 3.15 -11.58 22.22
C SER A 182 2.40 -12.58 21.33
N TRP A 183 1.98 -12.15 20.14
CA TRP A 183 1.26 -12.95 19.17
C TRP A 183 2.13 -13.03 17.92
N GLY A 184 2.69 -14.20 17.61
CA GLY A 184 3.42 -14.38 16.36
C GLY A 184 2.44 -14.46 15.20
N GLU A 185 1.69 -15.56 15.09
CA GLU A 185 0.77 -15.78 13.96
C GLU A 185 -0.68 -15.48 14.35
N GLY A 186 -1.41 -14.74 13.50
CA GLY A 186 -2.82 -14.40 13.72
C GLY A 186 -3.13 -12.91 13.98
N LEU A 187 -2.11 -12.05 13.95
CA LEU A 187 -2.31 -10.60 14.00
C LEU A 187 -2.85 -10.09 12.65
N ARG A 188 -3.91 -9.31 12.70
CA ARG A 188 -4.48 -8.60 11.55
C ARG A 188 -4.55 -7.11 11.87
N LEU A 189 -4.12 -6.31 10.90
CA LEU A 189 -4.17 -4.86 10.97
C LEU A 189 -5.27 -4.34 10.06
N ARG A 190 -6.01 -3.34 10.52
CA ARG A 190 -6.93 -2.56 9.70
C ARG A 190 -6.89 -1.11 10.15
N THR A 191 -6.72 -0.20 9.21
CA THR A 191 -6.82 1.24 9.44
C THR A 191 -8.22 1.74 9.09
N VAL A 192 -8.77 2.61 9.94
CA VAL A 192 -10.04 3.31 9.67
C VAL A 192 -9.91 4.75 10.13
N GLY A 193 -9.82 5.67 9.17
CA GLY A 193 -9.43 7.05 9.43
C GLY A 193 -8.09 7.09 10.18
N LYS A 194 -8.03 7.91 11.22
CA LYS A 194 -6.89 8.00 12.15
C LYS A 194 -6.70 6.80 13.11
N ASN A 195 -7.55 5.78 13.08
CA ASN A 195 -7.50 4.69 14.04
C ASN A 195 -6.87 3.43 13.44
N LEU A 196 -6.00 2.78 14.22
CA LEU A 196 -5.48 1.45 13.93
C LEU A 196 -6.23 0.42 14.76
N VAL A 197 -6.90 -0.50 14.08
CA VAL A 197 -7.54 -1.67 14.67
C VAL A 197 -6.60 -2.86 14.51
N VAL A 198 -6.21 -3.44 15.63
CA VAL A 198 -5.39 -4.64 15.72
C VAL A 198 -6.25 -5.76 16.26
N THR A 199 -6.39 -6.84 15.52
CA THR A 199 -7.11 -8.03 15.99
C THR A 199 -6.18 -9.22 16.04
N GLY A 200 -6.18 -9.95 17.15
CA GLY A 200 -5.50 -11.23 17.30
C GLY A 200 -6.51 -12.37 17.31
N SER A 201 -6.27 -13.42 16.53
CA SER A 201 -6.90 -14.73 16.72
C SER A 201 -5.82 -15.71 17.20
N ALA A 202 -5.95 -16.26 18.40
CA ALA A 202 -5.07 -17.35 18.83
C ALA A 202 -5.24 -18.54 17.87
N ILE A 203 -4.12 -19.07 17.36
CA ILE A 203 -4.09 -20.29 16.53
C ILE A 203 -4.13 -21.55 17.41
N SER A 204 -4.34 -21.42 18.72
CA SER A 204 -4.71 -22.54 19.58
C SER A 204 -6.23 -22.73 19.57
N ALA A 205 -6.67 -23.98 19.53
CA ALA A 205 -8.08 -24.38 19.48
C ALA A 205 -8.93 -23.85 20.67
N ASP A 206 -8.28 -23.33 21.69
CA ASP A 206 -8.86 -22.59 22.80
C ASP A 206 -8.26 -21.18 22.86
N GLU A 207 -9.12 -20.20 23.14
CA GLU A 207 -8.83 -18.86 23.67
C GLU A 207 -9.03 -17.63 22.77
N ASN A 208 -9.20 -16.51 23.46
CA ASN A 208 -10.11 -15.41 23.20
C ASN A 208 -9.71 -14.54 22.00
N ALA A 209 -10.68 -13.98 21.28
CA ALA A 209 -10.40 -12.96 20.25
C ALA A 209 -10.15 -11.62 20.95
N THR A 210 -9.02 -10.98 20.68
CA THR A 210 -8.70 -9.67 21.29
C THR A 210 -8.64 -8.59 20.23
N VAL A 211 -9.27 -7.47 20.52
CA VAL A 211 -9.29 -6.28 19.68
C VAL A 211 -8.64 -5.14 20.44
N TYR A 212 -7.68 -4.48 19.81
CA TYR A 212 -7.12 -3.21 20.26
C TYR A 212 -7.40 -2.14 19.22
N ILE A 213 -7.78 -0.95 19.68
CA ILE A 213 -7.96 0.23 18.84
C ILE A 213 -7.01 1.30 19.36
N TYR A 214 -6.11 1.75 18.50
CA TYR A 214 -5.16 2.82 18.77
C TYR A 214 -5.51 4.06 17.94
N ASP A 215 -5.30 5.23 18.52
CA ASP A 215 -5.24 6.48 17.76
C ASP A 215 -3.83 6.63 17.19
N LEU A 216 -3.69 6.69 15.87
CA LEU A 216 -2.38 6.76 15.21
C LEU A 216 -1.67 8.09 15.46
N GLN A 217 -2.42 9.17 15.66
CA GLN A 217 -1.84 10.50 15.86
C GLN A 217 -1.21 10.64 17.25
N SER A 218 -1.90 10.21 18.30
CA SER A 218 -1.38 10.25 19.67
C SER A 218 -0.65 8.98 20.11
N SER A 219 -0.71 7.90 19.31
CA SER A 219 -0.21 6.56 19.64
C SER A 219 -0.85 5.93 20.90
N ASN A 220 -1.97 6.50 21.37
CA ASN A 220 -2.66 6.04 22.57
C ASN A 220 -3.60 4.88 22.28
N LEU A 221 -3.74 3.98 23.25
CA LEU A 221 -4.77 2.94 23.23
C LEU A 221 -6.13 3.59 23.56
N LEU A 222 -7.05 3.55 22.61
CA LEU A 222 -8.43 4.04 22.80
C LEU A 222 -9.31 2.98 23.44
N MET A 223 -9.17 1.73 23.00
CA MET A 223 -9.99 0.61 23.48
C MET A 223 -9.24 -0.70 23.38
N SER A 224 -9.40 -1.55 24.39
CA SER A 224 -9.11 -2.97 24.30
C SER A 224 -10.33 -3.77 24.70
N ARG A 225 -10.61 -4.86 23.99
CA ARG A 225 -11.65 -5.81 24.39
C ARG A 225 -11.25 -7.22 24.04
N GLU A 226 -11.38 -8.10 25.03
CA GLU A 226 -11.20 -9.52 24.89
C GLU A 226 -12.57 -10.20 24.81
N PHE A 227 -12.71 -11.12 23.87
CA PHE A 227 -13.93 -11.84 23.59
C PHE A 227 -13.70 -13.32 23.80
N ARG A 228 -14.30 -13.85 24.86
CA ARG A 228 -14.25 -15.28 25.13
C ARG A 228 -15.07 -16.02 24.10
N LYS A 229 -14.51 -17.11 23.60
CA LYS A 229 -15.17 -17.97 22.63
C LYS A 229 -15.80 -19.12 23.41
N ASP A 230 -17.12 -19.14 23.52
CA ASP A 230 -17.84 -20.17 24.27
C ASP A 230 -18.00 -21.46 23.43
N HIS A 231 -17.92 -21.35 22.10
CA HIS A 231 -18.05 -22.47 21.17
C HIS A 231 -17.05 -22.41 20.00
N ALA A 232 -16.54 -23.55 19.56
CA ALA A 232 -15.54 -23.69 18.49
C ALA A 232 -15.89 -22.98 17.16
N ASN A 233 -17.19 -22.79 16.86
CA ASN A 233 -17.65 -22.17 15.61
C ASN A 233 -18.17 -20.72 15.77
N GLN A 234 -18.10 -20.13 16.97
CA GLN A 234 -18.45 -18.71 17.14
C GLN A 234 -17.49 -17.83 16.34
N ARG A 235 -18.06 -16.92 15.55
CA ARG A 235 -17.33 -15.92 14.77
C ARG A 235 -17.67 -14.54 15.28
N MET A 236 -16.64 -13.77 15.60
CA MET A 236 -16.74 -12.36 15.93
C MET A 236 -16.66 -11.55 14.65
N VAL A 237 -17.69 -10.77 14.33
CA VAL A 237 -17.67 -9.82 13.22
C VAL A 237 -17.48 -8.43 13.80
N LEU A 238 -16.31 -7.84 13.54
CA LEU A 238 -16.04 -6.45 13.86
C LEU A 238 -16.31 -5.60 12.61
N SER A 239 -17.45 -4.91 12.60
CA SER A 239 -17.75 -3.92 11.58
C SER A 239 -17.28 -2.56 12.09
N VAL A 240 -16.28 -1.99 11.43
CA VAL A 240 -15.85 -0.62 11.69
C VAL A 240 -16.46 0.24 10.59
N MET A 241 -17.43 1.07 10.96
CA MET A 241 -18.11 1.98 10.05
C MET A 241 -17.37 3.31 10.01
N ASN A 242 -17.11 3.80 8.79
CA ASN A 242 -16.58 5.13 8.58
C ASN A 242 -17.81 6.04 8.44
N ASP A 243 -18.11 6.87 9.44
CA ASP A 243 -19.15 7.90 9.33
C ASP A 243 -18.65 8.98 8.38
N ARG A 244 -18.77 8.73 7.07
CA ARG A 244 -18.73 9.79 6.07
C ARG A 244 -20.13 10.40 6.04
N ALA A 245 -20.32 11.45 6.83
CA ALA A 245 -21.43 12.39 6.67
C ALA A 245 -21.28 13.17 5.35
#